data_AF-A0ABD3ZXB1-F1
#
_entry.id   AF-A0ABD3ZXB1-F1
#
_cell.length_a   1.000
_cell.length_b   1.000
_cell.length_c   1.000
_cell.angle_alpha   90.00
_cell.angle_beta   90.00
_cell.angle_gamma   90.00
#
_symmetry.space_group_name_H-M   'P 1'
#
loop_
_entity.id
_entity.type
_entity.pdbx_description
1 polymer ?
#
loop_
_entity_poly.entity_id
_entity_poly.type
_entity_poly.pdbx_seq_one_letter_code
_entity_poly.pdbx_strand_id
1 'polypeptide(L)' 'MFSYKSEHEGGKTAEEYKEYYKKGYQTDVDCIVIQKDTVTFFKNGKSCSAIAIFSVEN' A
#
# COMPACT_ATOMS: atom_id res chain seq x y z
N MET A 1 -12.46 0.59 -12.14
CA MET A 1 -12.32 -0.09 -10.83
C MET A 1 -13.41 0.34 -9.85
N PHE A 2 -13.49 1.61 -9.42
CA PHE A 2 -14.52 2.04 -8.45
C PHE A 2 -15.96 1.91 -8.97
N SER A 3 -16.22 2.28 -10.22
CA SER A 3 -17.55 2.08 -10.85
C SER A 3 -17.93 0.59 -10.87
N TYR A 4 -17.01 -0.28 -11.32
CA TYR A 4 -17.20 -1.74 -11.30
C TYR A 4 -17.50 -2.27 -9.88
N LYS A 5 -16.77 -1.82 -8.85
CA LYS A 5 -17.05 -2.23 -7.46
C LYS A 5 -18.44 -1.76 -7.00
N SER A 6 -18.82 -0.53 -7.32
CA SER A 6 -20.15 0.00 -6.99
C SER A 6 -21.27 -0.78 -7.66
N GLU A 7 -21.10 -1.13 -8.93
CA GLU A 7 -22.09 -1.86 -9.74
C GLU A 7 -22.23 -3.34 -9.34
N HIS A 8 -21.15 -3.99 -8.92
CA HIS A 8 -21.13 -5.44 -8.72
C HIS A 8 -20.93 -5.91 -7.28
N GLU A 9 -20.19 -5.16 -6.44
CA GLU A 9 -19.95 -5.53 -5.04
C GLU A 9 -20.97 -4.87 -4.10
N GLY A 10 -21.58 -3.76 -4.52
CA GLY A 10 -22.60 -3.04 -3.76
C GLY A 10 -22.09 -2.42 -2.46
N GLY A 11 -22.95 -1.65 -1.79
CA GLY A 11 -22.67 -1.10 -0.45
C GLY A 11 -21.87 0.19 -0.38
N LYS A 12 -21.30 0.69 -1.50
CA LYS A 12 -20.72 2.04 -1.64
C LYS A 12 -20.90 2.59 -3.06
N THR A 13 -21.01 3.90 -3.20
CA THR A 13 -20.87 4.60 -4.49
C THR A 13 -19.42 4.54 -4.99
N ALA A 14 -19.19 4.87 -6.26
CA ALA A 14 -17.85 4.95 -6.81
C ALA A 14 -16.98 5.99 -6.08
N GLU A 15 -17.59 7.11 -5.66
CA GLU A 15 -16.95 8.17 -4.87
C GLU A 15 -16.54 7.66 -3.48
N GLU A 16 -17.44 6.95 -2.78
CA GLU A 16 -17.16 6.39 -1.47
C GLU A 16 -16.05 5.33 -1.52
N TYR A 17 -16.00 4.49 -2.57
CA TYR A 17 -14.88 3.59 -2.79
C TYR A 17 -13.58 4.34 -3.05
N LYS A 18 -13.61 5.40 -3.86
CA LYS A 18 -12.43 6.21 -4.16
C LYS A 18 -11.87 6.83 -2.88
N GLU A 19 -12.71 7.37 -2.00
CA GLU A 19 -12.29 7.93 -0.72
C GLU A 19 -11.74 6.86 0.24
N TYR A 20 -12.40 5.71 0.32
CA TYR A 20 -11.94 4.58 1.13
C TYR A 20 -10.53 4.13 0.75
N TYR A 21 -10.28 3.89 -0.54
CA TYR A 21 -8.96 3.48 -1.03
C TYR A 21 -7.94 4.63 -1.00
N LYS A 22 -8.36 5.89 -1.19
CA LYS A 22 -7.48 7.05 -1.00
C LYS A 22 -6.92 7.07 0.41
N LYS A 23 -7.75 6.82 1.43
CA LYS A 23 -7.29 6.74 2.83
C LYS A 23 -6.36 5.54 3.05
N GLY A 24 -6.67 4.37 2.48
CA GLY A 24 -5.89 3.14 2.68
C GLY A 24 -4.54 3.12 1.96
N TYR A 25 -4.45 3.74 0.78
CA TYR A 25 -3.23 3.75 -0.05
C TYR A 25 -2.39 5.01 0.10
N GLN A 26 -2.82 5.98 0.92
CA GLN A 26 -2.05 7.19 1.14
C GLN A 26 -0.70 6.84 1.79
N THR A 27 0.39 7.17 1.10
CA THR A 27 1.76 7.01 1.57
C THR A 27 2.64 8.09 0.94
N ASP A 28 3.77 8.39 1.60
CA ASP A 28 4.83 9.24 1.07
C ASP A 28 6.04 8.43 0.55
N VAL A 29 5.93 7.09 0.57
CA VAL A 29 6.90 6.17 -0.02
C VAL A 29 6.54 5.94 -1.48
N ASP A 30 7.45 6.29 -2.37
CA ASP A 30 7.30 6.18 -3.83
C ASP A 30 7.47 4.73 -4.30
N CYS A 31 8.43 4.02 -3.70
CA CYS A 31 8.81 2.66 -4.09
C CYS A 31 9.38 1.89 -2.90
N ILE A 32 9.16 0.57 -2.89
CA ILE A 32 9.80 -0.35 -1.96
C ILE A 32 10.50 -1.43 -2.79
N VAL A 33 11.78 -1.68 -2.51
CA VAL A 33 12.55 -2.77 -3.09
C VAL A 33 12.89 -3.76 -1.98
N ILE A 34 12.55 -5.02 -2.19
CA ILE A 34 12.85 -6.11 -1.26
C ILE A 34 13.84 -7.04 -1.95
N GLN A 35 15.01 -7.23 -1.34
CA GLN A 35 16.06 -8.12 -1.82
C GLN A 35 16.59 -8.94 -0.66
N LYS A 36 16.42 -10.27 -0.74
CA LYS A 36 16.77 -11.22 0.34
C LYS A 36 16.12 -10.79 1.67
N ASP A 37 16.94 -10.37 2.62
CA ASP A 37 16.58 -9.91 3.96
C ASP A 37 16.55 -8.40 4.09
N THR A 38 16.81 -7.65 3.01
CA THR A 38 16.85 -6.19 3.03
C THR A 38 15.61 -5.59 2.40
N VAL A 39 15.00 -4.63 3.10
CA VAL A 39 13.90 -3.78 2.60
C VAL A 39 14.42 -2.36 2.44
N THR A 40 14.26 -1.79 1.25
CA THR A 40 14.61 -0.40 0.92
C THR A 40 13.37 0.40 0.57
N PHE A 41 13.17 1.51 1.27
CA PHE A 41 12.10 2.48 1.02
C PHE A 41 12.66 3.69 0.30
N PHE A 42 11.99 4.13 -0.77
CA PHE A 42 12.31 5.35 -1.52
C PHE A 42 11.23 6.41 -1.28
N LYS A 43 11.66 7.63 -0.96
CA LYS A 43 10.81 8.79 -0.72
C LYS A 43 11.49 10.06 -1.20
N ASN A 44 10.87 10.79 -2.12
CA ASN A 44 11.35 12.07 -2.64
C ASN A 44 12.83 12.02 -3.07
N GLY A 45 13.22 10.96 -3.78
CA GLY A 45 14.60 10.74 -4.25
C GLY A 45 15.61 10.36 -3.16
N LYS A 46 15.19 10.18 -1.90
CA LYS A 46 16.01 9.63 -0.80
C LYS A 46 15.64 8.18 -0.54
N SER A 47 16.56 7.40 0.02
CA SER A 47 16.33 6.00 0.38
C SER A 47 16.77 5.67 1.81
N CYS A 48 16.05 4.75 2.44
CA CYS A 48 16.43 4.12 3.71
C CYS A 48 16.32 2.60 3.57
N SER A 49 17.29 1.85 4.11
CA SER A 49 17.33 0.39 4.05
C SER A 49 17.50 -0.23 5.43
N ALA A 50 16.83 -1.35 5.68
CA ALA A 50 16.97 -2.13 6.90
C ALA A 50 16.90 -3.64 6.62
N ILE A 51 17.51 -4.44 7.50
CA ILE A 51 17.38 -5.90 7.49
C ILE A 51 16.06 -6.26 8.20
N ALA A 52 15.20 -7.01 7.51
CA ALA A 52 13.95 -7.52 8.04
C ALA A 52 14.19 -8.87 8.75
N ILE A 53 13.88 -8.91 10.04
CA ILE A 53 13.91 -10.14 10.84
C ILE A 53 12.47 -10.59 11.05
N PHE A 54 12.14 -11.79 10.56
CA PHE A 54 10.82 -12.39 10.75
C PHE A 54 10.75 -13.08 12.11
N SER A 55 9.84 -12.60 12.98
CA SER A 55 9.50 -13.31 14.21
C SER A 55 8.43 -14.36 13.90
N VAL A 56 8.71 -15.62 14.25
CA VAL A 56 7.70 -16.67 14.26
C VAL A 56 7.18 -16.76 15.69
N GLU A 57 5.94 -16.33 15.91
CA GLU A 57 5.25 -16.61 17.18
C GLU A 57 4.88 -18.10 17.19
N ASN A 58 5.31 -18.81 18.25
CA ASN A 58 4.92 -20.21 18.51
C ASN A 58 3.63 -20.26 19.32
#